data_AF-D2MQ62-F1
#
_entry.id   AF-D2MQ62-F1
#
_cell.length_a   1.000
_cell.length_b   1.000
_cell.length_c   1.000
_cell.angle_alpha   90.00
_cell.angle_beta   90.00
_cell.angle_gamma   90.00
#
_symmetry.space_group_name_H-M   'P 1'
#
loop_
_entity.id
_entity.type
_entity.pdbx_description
1 polymer ?
#
loop_
_entity_poly.entity_id
_entity_poly.type
_entity_poly.pdbx_seq_one_letter_code
_entity_poly.pdbx_strand_id
1 'polypeptide(L)'
;MKNITKVLAIVLLSVLSACSNGGKSTKKEPPKTENAMKEFAKNMKVDGATIKMVYWPKNAKDSVRVSLEANKDKKLISGISNAIESLETKKVNEKPVLPQTSVVDSFEIVVNGVTYNVSFYKEGYATYKNFKTGENQILELSKDDIESVDKLAKTYQAK
;
A
#
# COMPACT_ATOMS: atom_id res chain seq x y z
N MET A 1 54.80 -16.57 -8.74
CA MET A 1 55.21 -15.18 -8.42
C MET A 1 54.29 -14.67 -7.32
N LYS A 2 54.80 -14.64 -6.08
CA LYS A 2 54.96 -13.45 -5.21
C LYS A 2 53.65 -12.81 -4.72
N ASN A 3 53.42 -12.97 -3.42
CA ASN A 3 52.48 -12.27 -2.53
C ASN A 3 52.73 -10.74 -2.50
N ILE A 4 51.80 -10.01 -1.81
CA ILE A 4 51.84 -8.60 -1.32
C ILE A 4 50.99 -7.67 -2.22
N THR A 5 49.98 -6.89 -1.78
CA THR A 5 49.50 -6.51 -0.45
C THR A 5 48.12 -5.84 -0.54
N LYS A 6 47.31 -6.00 0.51
CA LYS A 6 46.07 -5.25 0.79
C LYS A 6 46.33 -3.74 0.69
N VAL A 7 45.58 -3.02 -0.14
CA VAL A 7 45.37 -1.58 0.06
C VAL A 7 43.88 -1.31 0.16
N LEU A 8 43.49 -1.16 1.42
CA LEU A 8 42.23 -0.60 1.88
C LEU A 8 42.26 0.91 1.53
N ALA A 9 41.61 1.33 0.44
CA ALA A 9 41.40 2.75 0.17
C ALA A 9 40.06 3.19 0.79
N ILE A 10 40.18 3.67 2.02
CA ILE A 10 39.17 4.43 2.74
C ILE A 10 38.90 5.71 1.93
N VAL A 11 37.67 5.88 1.43
CA VAL A 11 37.13 7.19 1.07
C VAL A 11 35.96 7.46 2.01
N LEU A 12 36.29 7.84 3.24
CA LEU A 12 35.35 8.45 4.17
C LEU A 12 35.47 9.98 4.09
N LEU A 13 34.31 10.62 3.87
CA LEU A 13 33.88 11.94 4.37
C LEU A 13 34.68 13.17 3.86
N SER A 14 34.08 14.25 3.37
CA SER A 14 32.91 14.98 3.89
C SER A 14 32.41 15.94 2.78
N VAL A 15 31.12 16.01 2.45
CA VAL A 15 30.05 16.83 3.07
C VAL A 15 30.15 18.35 2.76
N LEU A 16 29.03 18.88 2.25
CA LEU A 16 28.54 20.29 2.26
C LEU A 16 29.16 21.31 1.30
N SER A 17 28.45 21.56 0.19
CA SER A 17 28.04 22.91 -0.28
C SER A 17 27.24 22.71 -1.59
N ALA A 18 25.93 22.94 -1.67
CA ALA A 18 25.24 24.15 -1.27
C ALA A 18 23.80 23.88 -0.81
N CYS A 19 23.45 24.46 0.34
CA CYS A 19 22.13 25.02 0.55
C CYS A 19 21.92 26.12 -0.50
N SER A 20 21.22 25.80 -1.59
CA SER A 20 20.66 26.85 -2.45
C SER A 20 19.39 27.38 -1.79
N ASN A 21 19.38 28.69 -1.56
CA ASN A 21 18.28 29.46 -1.01
C ASN A 21 16.94 29.23 -1.74
N GLY A 22 15.88 29.06 -0.94
CA GLY A 22 14.79 30.03 -1.00
C GLY A 22 13.76 29.90 -2.11
N GLY A 23 13.45 28.68 -2.58
CA GLY A 23 12.16 28.40 -3.22
C GLY A 23 11.29 27.62 -2.26
N LYS A 24 10.41 28.27 -1.48
CA LYS A 24 9.26 27.57 -0.91
C LYS A 24 8.42 27.11 -2.11
N SER A 25 8.74 25.94 -2.65
CA SER A 25 7.81 25.17 -3.44
C SER A 25 6.68 24.84 -2.47
N THR A 26 5.65 25.68 -2.45
CA THR A 26 4.33 25.31 -1.96
C THR A 26 3.81 24.27 -2.93
N LYS A 27 4.36 23.05 -2.83
CA LYS A 27 3.88 21.89 -3.55
C LYS A 27 2.47 21.66 -3.03
N LYS A 28 1.50 22.23 -3.74
CA LYS A 28 0.08 22.17 -3.39
C LYS A 28 -0.23 20.70 -3.15
N GLU A 29 -0.76 20.36 -1.98
CA GLU A 29 -1.18 18.99 -1.71
C GLU A 29 -2.17 18.58 -2.82
N PRO A 30 -2.04 17.36 -3.37
CA PRO A 30 -2.98 16.88 -4.37
C PRO A 30 -4.41 16.88 -3.79
N PRO A 31 -5.43 17.13 -4.63
CA PRO A 31 -6.82 17.01 -4.20
C PRO A 31 -7.07 15.59 -3.66
N LYS A 32 -7.85 15.50 -2.58
CA LYS A 32 -8.20 14.23 -1.93
C LYS A 32 -9.53 13.71 -2.45
N THR A 33 -9.60 12.44 -2.82
CA THR A 33 -10.84 11.72 -3.09
C THR A 33 -11.70 11.67 -1.83
N GLU A 34 -12.98 12.03 -1.94
CA GLU A 34 -13.92 12.05 -0.82
C GLU A 34 -14.21 10.65 -0.24
N ASN A 35 -14.35 9.62 -1.09
CA ASN A 35 -14.63 8.24 -0.70
C ASN A 35 -13.58 7.26 -1.27
N ALA A 36 -12.33 7.41 -0.86
CA ALA A 36 -11.20 6.71 -1.45
C ALA A 36 -11.32 5.18 -1.46
N MET A 37 -11.86 4.57 -0.40
CA MET A 37 -12.07 3.11 -0.35
C MET A 37 -13.12 2.63 -1.34
N LYS A 38 -14.23 3.39 -1.49
CA LYS A 38 -15.27 3.08 -2.47
C LYS A 38 -14.77 3.25 -3.91
N GLU A 39 -13.96 4.28 -4.18
CA GLU A 39 -13.30 4.44 -5.48
C GLU A 39 -12.40 3.24 -5.78
N PHE A 40 -11.54 2.86 -4.82
CA PHE A 40 -10.65 1.72 -4.95
C PHE A 40 -11.41 0.40 -5.22
N ALA A 41 -12.47 0.13 -4.45
CA ALA A 41 -13.32 -1.05 -4.63
C ALA A 41 -14.03 -1.08 -5.99
N LYS A 42 -14.50 0.06 -6.49
CA LYS A 42 -15.08 0.17 -7.83
C LYS A 42 -14.05 -0.16 -8.91
N ASN A 43 -12.84 0.37 -8.76
CA ASN A 43 -11.74 0.11 -9.70
C ASN A 43 -11.30 -1.36 -9.74
N MET A 44 -11.45 -2.12 -8.65
CA MET A 44 -11.25 -3.58 -8.65
C MET A 44 -12.24 -4.34 -9.55
N LYS A 45 -13.42 -3.77 -9.81
CA LYS A 45 -14.50 -4.40 -10.57
C LYS A 45 -14.50 -4.02 -12.06
N VAL A 46 -13.62 -3.11 -12.47
CA VAL A 46 -13.51 -2.66 -13.86
C VAL A 46 -12.86 -3.76 -14.70
N ASP A 47 -13.39 -3.99 -15.90
CA ASP A 47 -12.83 -4.98 -16.82
C ASP A 47 -11.40 -4.61 -17.24
N GLY A 48 -10.52 -5.61 -17.31
CA GLY A 48 -9.09 -5.41 -17.55
C GLY A 48 -8.28 -4.88 -16.35
N ALA A 49 -8.88 -4.72 -15.16
CA ALA A 49 -8.12 -4.41 -13.96
C ALA A 49 -7.19 -5.58 -13.57
N THR A 50 -5.92 -5.27 -13.31
CA THR A 50 -4.97 -6.21 -12.72
C THR A 50 -4.92 -5.99 -11.22
N ILE A 51 -5.08 -7.04 -10.43
CA ILE A 51 -5.13 -6.96 -8.97
C ILE A 51 -4.01 -7.82 -8.39
N LYS A 52 -3.24 -7.26 -7.47
CA LYS A 52 -2.26 -7.99 -6.67
C LYS A 52 -2.60 -7.87 -5.20
N MET A 53 -2.61 -9.01 -4.51
CA MET A 53 -2.70 -9.08 -3.06
C MET A 53 -1.29 -9.28 -2.50
N VAL A 54 -0.94 -8.54 -1.47
CA VAL A 54 0.29 -8.69 -0.70
C VAL A 54 -0.10 -8.97 0.74
N TYR A 55 0.39 -10.09 1.28
CA TYR A 55 0.05 -10.54 2.63
C TYR A 55 1.27 -11.15 3.32
N TRP A 56 1.20 -11.29 4.65
CA TRP A 56 2.24 -11.89 5.47
C TRP A 56 1.74 -13.22 6.07
N PRO A 57 2.15 -14.37 5.52
CA PRO A 57 1.81 -15.66 6.10
C PRO A 57 2.27 -15.77 7.55
N LYS A 58 1.57 -16.60 8.35
CA LYS A 58 1.95 -16.84 9.74
C LYS A 58 3.40 -17.34 9.82
N ASN A 59 4.21 -16.69 10.66
CA ASN A 59 5.64 -16.97 10.86
C ASN A 59 6.57 -16.68 9.67
N ALA A 60 6.07 -16.05 8.59
CA ALA A 60 6.93 -15.62 7.48
C ALA A 60 7.70 -14.34 7.83
N LYS A 61 8.98 -14.28 7.45
CA LYS A 61 9.79 -13.06 7.54
C LYS A 61 9.46 -12.07 6.42
N ASP A 62 9.11 -12.60 5.25
CA ASP A 62 8.85 -11.84 4.04
C ASP A 62 7.37 -11.87 3.68
N SER A 63 6.90 -10.86 2.95
CA SER A 63 5.56 -10.87 2.36
C SER A 63 5.49 -11.78 1.14
N VAL A 64 4.30 -12.30 0.88
CA VAL A 64 3.93 -12.98 -0.34
C VAL A 64 3.10 -12.03 -1.19
N ARG A 65 3.40 -11.94 -2.49
CA ARG A 65 2.63 -11.18 -3.46
C ARG A 65 2.03 -12.13 -4.49
N VAL A 66 0.71 -12.09 -4.65
CA VAL A 66 -0.04 -12.93 -5.59
C VAL A 66 -0.84 -12.05 -6.52
N SER A 67 -0.75 -12.32 -7.82
CA SER A 67 -1.63 -11.72 -8.82
C SER A 67 -2.93 -12.51 -8.88
N LEU A 68 -4.07 -11.84 -8.73
CA LEU A 68 -5.39 -12.45 -8.87
C LEU A 68 -5.79 -12.42 -10.35
N GLU A 69 -6.21 -13.57 -10.87
CA GLU A 69 -6.66 -13.70 -12.25
C GLU A 69 -8.17 -13.50 -12.32
N ALA A 70 -8.64 -12.47 -13.05
CA ALA A 70 -10.06 -12.10 -13.11
C ALA A 70 -11.00 -13.29 -13.43
N ASN A 71 -10.58 -14.20 -14.32
CA ASN A 71 -11.37 -15.36 -14.71
C ASN A 71 -11.40 -16.48 -13.66
N LYS A 72 -10.31 -16.69 -12.92
CA LYS A 72 -10.20 -17.77 -11.91
C LYS A 72 -10.69 -17.31 -10.54
N ASP A 73 -10.42 -16.05 -10.19
CA ASP A 73 -10.59 -15.49 -8.85
C ASP A 73 -11.80 -14.56 -8.73
N LYS A 74 -12.72 -14.56 -9.73
CA LYS A 74 -13.88 -13.65 -9.80
C LYS A 74 -14.66 -13.52 -8.49
N LYS A 75 -14.96 -14.65 -7.83
CA LYS A 75 -15.70 -14.67 -6.55
C LYS A 75 -14.92 -13.99 -5.42
N LEU A 76 -13.61 -14.22 -5.36
CA LEU A 76 -12.73 -13.61 -4.36
C LEU A 76 -12.60 -12.11 -4.60
N ILE A 77 -12.29 -11.71 -5.84
CA ILE A 77 -12.19 -10.30 -6.23
C ILE A 77 -13.49 -9.56 -5.87
N SER A 78 -14.64 -10.15 -6.22
CA SER A 78 -15.94 -9.58 -5.86
C SER A 78 -16.12 -9.49 -4.34
N GLY A 79 -15.79 -10.54 -3.59
CA GLY A 79 -15.91 -10.57 -2.12
C GLY A 79 -15.06 -9.50 -1.45
N ILE A 80 -13.78 -9.40 -1.83
CA ILE A 80 -12.86 -8.38 -1.31
C ILE A 80 -13.33 -6.99 -1.70
N SER A 81 -13.70 -6.77 -2.98
CA SER A 81 -14.16 -5.44 -3.42
C SER A 81 -15.42 -4.99 -2.67
N ASN A 82 -16.35 -5.90 -2.39
CA ASN A 82 -17.57 -5.56 -1.67
C ASN A 82 -17.28 -5.28 -0.20
N ALA A 83 -16.39 -6.04 0.44
CA ALA A 83 -15.95 -5.78 1.81
C ALA A 83 -15.27 -4.42 1.93
N ILE A 84 -14.41 -4.06 0.97
CA ILE A 84 -13.75 -2.74 0.93
C ILE A 84 -14.77 -1.62 0.68
N GLU A 85 -15.77 -1.84 -0.19
CA GLU A 85 -16.80 -0.85 -0.50
C GLU A 85 -17.72 -0.54 0.70
N SER A 86 -17.95 -1.52 1.57
CA SER A 86 -18.77 -1.35 2.78
C SER A 86 -18.05 -0.64 3.93
N LEU A 87 -16.73 -0.42 3.83
CA LEU A 87 -15.97 0.18 4.91
C LEU A 87 -16.41 1.62 5.19
N GLU A 88 -16.68 1.90 6.47
CA GLU A 88 -16.91 3.26 6.95
C GLU A 88 -15.59 3.88 7.39
N THR A 89 -15.18 4.96 6.70
CA THR A 89 -13.93 5.65 7.01
C THR A 89 -14.21 6.93 7.79
N LYS A 90 -13.46 7.16 8.87
CA LYS A 90 -13.49 8.43 9.61
C LYS A 90 -12.31 9.32 9.23
N LYS A 91 -12.51 10.63 9.42
CA LYS A 91 -11.48 11.63 9.19
C LYS A 91 -10.40 11.53 10.25
N VAL A 92 -9.16 11.36 9.81
CA VAL A 92 -7.98 11.30 10.68
C VAL A 92 -7.56 12.73 11.05
N ASN A 93 -7.63 13.08 12.35
CA ASN A 93 -7.24 14.40 12.85
C ASN A 93 -5.72 14.53 13.04
N GLU A 94 -5.03 13.45 13.41
CA GLU A 94 -3.58 13.39 13.58
C GLU A 94 -3.01 12.26 12.74
N LYS A 95 -1.94 12.50 11.97
CA LYS A 95 -1.33 11.46 11.12
C LYS A 95 -0.64 10.42 12.01
N PRO A 96 -1.17 9.20 12.17
CA PRO A 96 -0.51 8.17 12.98
C PRO A 96 0.79 7.72 12.31
N VAL A 97 1.72 7.23 13.12
CA VAL A 97 2.90 6.50 12.62
C VAL A 97 2.45 5.07 12.30
N LEU A 98 2.53 4.68 11.03
CA LEU A 98 2.09 3.38 10.54
C LEU A 98 3.30 2.55 10.07
N PRO A 99 3.85 1.68 10.92
CA PRO A 99 5.00 0.87 10.55
C PRO A 99 4.59 -0.22 9.57
N GLN A 100 5.47 -0.53 8.60
CA GLN A 100 5.23 -1.57 7.60
C GLN A 100 5.00 -2.96 8.23
N THR A 101 5.60 -3.22 9.40
CA THR A 101 5.42 -4.45 10.18
C THR A 101 4.01 -4.66 10.72
N SER A 102 3.18 -3.61 10.71
CA SER A 102 1.79 -3.66 11.17
C SER A 102 0.78 -3.84 10.05
N VAL A 103 1.22 -3.91 8.79
CA VAL A 103 0.34 -4.21 7.66
C VAL A 103 -0.23 -5.63 7.83
N VAL A 104 -1.54 -5.74 7.73
CA VAL A 104 -2.28 -7.01 7.74
C VAL A 104 -2.33 -7.56 6.32
N ASP A 105 -2.91 -6.76 5.42
CA ASP A 105 -3.00 -7.02 3.99
C ASP A 105 -2.81 -5.73 3.20
N SER A 106 -2.35 -5.86 1.96
CA SER A 106 -2.28 -4.78 1.00
C SER A 106 -2.76 -5.23 -0.37
N PHE A 107 -3.43 -4.32 -1.07
CA PHE A 107 -3.95 -4.53 -2.41
C PHE A 107 -3.40 -3.46 -3.33
N GLU A 108 -2.87 -3.89 -4.47
CA GLU A 108 -2.46 -3.03 -5.57
C GLU A 108 -3.38 -3.32 -6.76
N ILE A 109 -3.95 -2.27 -7.35
CA ILE A 109 -4.72 -2.39 -8.58
C ILE A 109 -4.09 -1.54 -9.67
N VAL A 110 -4.04 -2.08 -10.88
CA VAL A 110 -3.70 -1.35 -12.09
C VAL A 110 -4.91 -1.40 -13.01
N VAL A 111 -5.49 -0.25 -13.30
CA VAL A 111 -6.65 -0.12 -14.18
C VAL A 111 -6.48 1.12 -15.06
N ASN A 112 -6.72 0.99 -16.36
CA ASN A 112 -6.59 2.11 -17.32
C ASN A 112 -5.25 2.87 -17.22
N GLY A 113 -4.15 2.14 -16.98
CA GLY A 113 -2.81 2.70 -16.82
C GLY A 113 -2.58 3.47 -15.50
N VAL A 114 -3.53 3.43 -14.56
CA VAL A 114 -3.42 4.06 -13.24
C VAL A 114 -3.20 2.98 -12.19
N THR A 115 -2.20 3.19 -11.33
CA THR A 115 -1.95 2.32 -10.18
C THR A 115 -2.51 2.93 -8.91
N TYR A 116 -3.19 2.12 -8.12
CA TYR A 116 -3.65 2.46 -6.79
C TYR A 116 -3.18 1.42 -5.78
N ASN A 117 -2.97 1.83 -4.54
CA ASN A 117 -2.69 0.92 -3.44
C ASN A 117 -3.56 1.23 -2.23
N VAL A 118 -4.03 0.17 -1.58
CA VAL A 118 -4.62 0.22 -0.24
C VAL A 118 -3.84 -0.73 0.66
N SER A 119 -3.44 -0.27 1.83
CA SER A 119 -2.81 -1.13 2.86
C SER A 119 -3.56 -0.99 4.17
N PHE A 120 -3.90 -2.12 4.81
CA PHE A 120 -4.63 -2.19 6.08
C PHE A 120 -3.67 -2.45 7.24
N TYR A 121 -3.86 -1.76 8.36
CA TYR A 121 -2.97 -1.78 9.52
C TYR A 121 -3.73 -2.26 10.77
N LYS A 122 -3.07 -3.08 11.60
CA LYS A 122 -3.64 -3.67 12.83
C LYS A 122 -4.19 -2.63 13.82
N GLU A 123 -3.72 -1.40 13.73
CA GLU A 123 -4.05 -0.30 14.61
C GLU A 123 -5.41 0.36 14.33
N GLY A 124 -6.13 -0.02 13.27
CA GLY A 124 -7.41 0.62 12.92
C GLY A 124 -7.29 1.64 11.79
N TYR A 125 -6.34 1.44 10.86
CA TYR A 125 -6.11 2.38 9.78
C TYR A 125 -5.97 1.68 8.43
N ALA A 126 -6.25 2.44 7.37
CA ALA A 126 -5.83 2.13 6.01
C ALA A 126 -5.11 3.31 5.38
N THR A 127 -4.12 3.02 4.54
CA THR A 127 -3.53 4.01 3.64
C THR A 127 -4.06 3.79 2.23
N TYR A 128 -4.59 4.83 1.60
CA TYR A 128 -4.94 4.85 0.18
C TYR A 128 -3.94 5.71 -0.59
N LYS A 129 -3.47 5.22 -1.74
CA LYS A 129 -2.55 5.95 -2.61
C LYS A 129 -2.96 5.84 -4.07
N ASN A 130 -3.04 6.99 -4.75
CA ASN A 130 -3.15 7.07 -6.21
C ASN A 130 -1.80 7.54 -6.78
N PHE A 131 -1.12 6.66 -7.53
CA PHE A 131 0.24 6.93 -8.00
C PHE A 131 0.29 7.93 -9.16
N LYS A 132 -0.81 8.11 -9.91
CA LYS A 132 -0.87 9.07 -11.01
C LYS A 132 -1.01 10.50 -10.51
N THR A 133 -1.84 10.73 -9.50
CA THR A 133 -2.07 12.06 -8.92
C THR A 133 -1.08 12.39 -7.80
N GLY A 134 -0.42 11.39 -7.23
CA GLY A 134 0.43 11.53 -6.05
C GLY A 134 -0.35 11.64 -4.74
N GLU A 135 -1.67 11.44 -4.79
CA GLU A 135 -2.54 11.48 -3.63
C GLU A 135 -2.21 10.35 -2.65
N ASN A 136 -2.16 10.69 -1.36
CA ASN A 136 -1.96 9.76 -0.27
C ASN A 136 -2.87 10.16 0.91
N GLN A 137 -3.74 9.25 1.32
CA GLN A 137 -4.68 9.44 2.42
C GLN A 137 -4.47 8.37 3.49
N ILE A 138 -4.61 8.77 4.75
CA ILE A 138 -4.73 7.87 5.89
C ILE A 138 -6.19 7.94 6.34
N LEU A 139 -6.82 6.79 6.48
CA LEU A 139 -8.23 6.63 6.80
C LEU A 139 -8.33 5.80 8.08
N GLU A 140 -9.12 6.28 9.04
CA GLU A 140 -9.42 5.51 10.24
C GLU A 140 -10.57 4.54 9.93
N LEU A 141 -10.41 3.30 10.37
CA LEU A 141 -11.33 2.19 10.18
C LEU A 141 -11.60 1.53 11.53
N SER A 142 -12.74 0.87 11.69
CA SER A 142 -12.94 0.01 12.85
C SER A 142 -12.04 -1.22 12.78
N LYS A 143 -11.75 -1.85 13.93
CA LYS A 143 -11.00 -3.11 13.95
C LYS A 143 -11.79 -4.25 13.32
N ASP A 144 -13.11 -4.27 13.51
CA ASP A 144 -14.01 -5.26 12.95
C ASP A 144 -14.03 -5.20 11.42
N ASP A 145 -13.98 -3.99 10.86
CA ASP A 145 -13.84 -3.74 9.42
C ASP A 145 -12.55 -4.37 8.87
N ILE A 146 -11.42 -4.17 9.53
CA ILE A 146 -10.13 -4.75 9.12
C ILE A 146 -10.18 -6.28 9.21
N GLU A 147 -10.76 -6.82 10.28
CA GLU A 147 -10.90 -8.27 10.46
C GLU A 147 -11.76 -8.90 9.37
N SER A 148 -12.79 -8.19 8.89
CA SER A 148 -13.65 -8.68 7.80
C SER A 148 -12.87 -8.87 6.49
N VAL A 149 -11.99 -7.92 6.15
CA VAL A 149 -11.14 -7.98 4.96
C VAL A 149 -10.06 -9.06 5.12
N ASP A 150 -9.42 -9.12 6.29
CA ASP A 150 -8.37 -10.10 6.63
C ASP A 150 -8.89 -11.54 6.57
N LYS A 151 -10.11 -11.81 7.05
CA LYS A 151 -10.74 -13.15 6.95
C LYS A 151 -10.91 -13.59 5.49
N LEU A 152 -11.33 -12.70 4.61
CA LEU A 152 -11.49 -13.00 3.19
C LEU A 152 -10.13 -13.26 2.51
N ALA A 153 -9.12 -12.44 2.81
CA ALA A 153 -7.76 -12.63 2.31
C ALA A 153 -7.19 -13.97 2.79
N LYS A 154 -7.26 -14.29 4.09
CA LYS A 154 -6.77 -15.55 4.68
C LYS A 154 -7.44 -16.79 4.12
N THR A 155 -8.72 -16.72 3.76
CA THR A 155 -9.42 -17.84 3.09
C THR A 155 -8.74 -18.23 1.77
N TYR A 156 -8.12 -17.27 1.08
CA TYR A 156 -7.32 -17.55 -0.11
C TYR A 156 -5.91 -18.03 0.21
N GLN A 157 -5.26 -17.48 1.24
CA GLN A 157 -3.91 -17.86 1.66
C GLN A 157 -3.80 -19.33 2.10
N ALA A 158 -4.91 -19.95 2.51
CA ALA A 158 -4.98 -21.33 2.97
C ALA A 158 -5.08 -22.38 1.83
N LYS A 159 -5.13 -21.95 0.57
CA LYS A 159 -5.15 -22.83 -0.62
C LYS A 159 -3.76 -23.03 -1.19
#